data_AF-A0A0J6WXJ8-F1
#
_entry.id   AF-A0A0J6WXJ8-F1
#
_cell.length_a   1.000
_cell.length_b   1.000
_cell.length_c   1.000
_cell.angle_alpha   90.00
_cell.angle_beta   90.00
_cell.angle_gamma   90.00
#
_symmetry.space_group_name_H-M   'P 1'
#
loop_
_entity.id
_entity.type
_entity.pdbx_description
1 polymer ?
#
loop_
_entity_poly.entity_id
_entity_poly.type
_entity_poly.pdbx_seq_one_letter_code
_entity_poly.pdbx_strand_id
1 'polypeptide(L)'
;MDTESIQKFPILRSVYGGLTKSERRIADYIAVHTAQVMEQTISEIAQKTQSSEITVSRFCKKLGFSGLQELKLNLTAELSVADTKEYHDIHQADTCQTVGMKIFENIAEGLQDTLSLLDYDGIDKAAEVLRAARRIAVYGFGNSATVCKDIETRFLRLGLAVQAYADSHMQVTSAALLSPEDAVIAISHSGASQELLQSVRAARREGARIIAITSHGQSPLARLSHICLCGMGREVKYSSEAGASRLIHMAIGDILYTRIAMADTNQFNQNMKKMRGEILKKRIP
;
A
#
# COMPACT_ATOMS: atom_id res chain seq x y z
N MET A 1 21.35 -5.13 -11.83
CA MET A 1 21.31 -4.57 -10.45
C MET A 1 20.44 -5.50 -9.65
N ASP A 2 20.92 -5.88 -8.48
CA ASP A 2 20.37 -6.98 -7.69
C ASP A 2 19.09 -6.55 -6.95
N THR A 3 17.98 -6.48 -7.70
CA THR A 3 16.67 -6.10 -7.15
C THR A 3 16.16 -7.08 -6.10
N GLU A 4 16.67 -8.32 -6.08
CA GLU A 4 16.31 -9.34 -5.08
C GLU A 4 16.71 -8.93 -3.67
N SER A 5 17.88 -8.31 -3.50
CA SER A 5 18.34 -7.85 -2.19
C SER A 5 17.41 -6.79 -1.59
N ILE A 6 16.85 -5.89 -2.40
CA ILE A 6 15.88 -4.88 -1.94
C ILE A 6 14.55 -5.52 -1.51
N GLN A 7 14.14 -6.63 -2.12
CA GLN A 7 12.87 -7.30 -1.77
C GLN A 7 12.86 -7.82 -0.33
N LYS A 8 14.02 -8.05 0.28
CA LYS A 8 14.15 -8.52 1.67
C LYS A 8 13.78 -7.46 2.70
N PHE A 9 13.87 -6.18 2.35
CA PHE A 9 13.69 -5.04 3.27
C PHE A 9 12.44 -4.25 2.91
N PRO A 10 11.29 -4.49 3.58
CA PRO A 10 10.02 -3.88 3.21
C PRO A 10 10.06 -2.35 3.22
N ILE A 11 10.77 -1.77 4.20
CA ILE A 11 10.92 -0.32 4.32
C ILE A 11 11.66 0.29 3.11
N LEU A 12 12.71 -0.37 2.62
CA LEU A 12 13.46 0.08 1.44
C LEU A 12 12.62 -0.09 0.17
N ARG A 13 11.91 -1.22 0.03
CA ARG A 13 11.01 -1.52 -1.08
C ARG A 13 9.96 -0.44 -1.26
N SER A 14 9.31 -0.01 -0.17
CA SER A 14 8.22 0.98 -0.19
C SER A 14 8.60 2.35 -0.76
N VAL A 15 9.89 2.74 -0.68
CA VAL A 15 10.35 4.05 -1.15
C VAL A 15 11.16 3.99 -2.43
N TYR A 16 11.63 2.79 -2.84
CA TYR A 16 12.67 2.59 -3.84
C TYR A 16 12.37 3.28 -5.18
N GLY A 17 11.12 3.16 -5.66
CA GLY A 17 10.68 3.79 -6.91
C GLY A 17 10.82 5.32 -6.92
N GLY A 18 10.69 5.97 -5.75
CA GLY A 18 10.78 7.41 -5.56
C GLY A 18 12.17 7.94 -5.18
N LEU A 19 13.19 7.08 -5.17
CA LEU A 19 14.57 7.47 -4.84
C LEU A 19 15.32 8.07 -6.04
N THR A 20 16.12 9.10 -5.77
CA THR A 20 17.10 9.65 -6.71
C THR A 20 18.23 8.66 -6.98
N LYS A 21 19.04 8.90 -8.02
CA LYS A 21 20.19 8.02 -8.35
C LYS A 21 21.13 7.79 -7.17
N SER A 22 21.47 8.83 -6.41
CA SER A 22 22.36 8.71 -5.25
C SER A 22 21.68 7.97 -4.08
N GLU A 23 20.40 8.23 -3.83
CA GLU A 23 19.63 7.52 -2.80
C GLU A 23 19.44 6.04 -3.14
N ARG A 24 19.26 5.68 -4.42
CA ARG A 24 19.20 4.27 -4.84
C ARG A 24 20.50 3.54 -4.56
N ARG A 25 21.66 4.15 -4.85
CA ARG A 25 22.96 3.57 -4.48
C ARG A 25 23.08 3.30 -2.98
N ILE A 26 22.56 4.20 -2.15
CA ILE A 26 22.53 4.00 -0.70
C ILE A 26 21.62 2.82 -0.33
N ALA A 27 20.41 2.77 -0.86
CA ALA A 27 19.48 1.67 -0.61
C ALA A 27 20.05 0.31 -1.07
N ASP A 28 20.63 0.25 -2.27
CA ASP A 28 21.26 -0.96 -2.82
C ASP A 28 22.43 -1.41 -1.94
N TYR A 29 23.29 -0.48 -1.52
CA TYR A 29 24.41 -0.78 -0.64
C TYR A 29 23.95 -1.34 0.71
N ILE A 30 22.91 -0.74 1.30
CA ILE A 30 22.34 -1.21 2.57
C ILE A 30 21.74 -2.61 2.44
N ALA A 31 21.05 -2.89 1.33
CA ALA A 31 20.42 -4.17 1.10
C ALA A 31 21.43 -5.31 0.86
N VAL A 32 22.56 -5.02 0.21
CA VAL A 32 23.60 -6.02 -0.09
C VAL A 32 24.58 -6.19 1.08
N HIS A 33 24.87 -5.12 1.82
CA HIS A 33 25.93 -5.08 2.84
C HIS A 33 25.39 -4.80 4.25
N THR A 34 24.19 -5.28 4.57
CA THR A 34 23.47 -4.93 5.81
C THR A 34 24.31 -5.17 7.07
N ALA A 35 24.97 -6.33 7.18
CA ALA A 35 25.84 -6.66 8.32
C ALA A 35 27.03 -5.68 8.47
N GLN A 36 27.60 -5.20 7.36
CA GLN A 36 28.69 -4.21 7.40
C GLN A 36 28.17 -2.83 7.78
N VAL A 37 27.00 -2.47 7.26
CA VAL A 37 26.33 -1.20 7.55
C VAL A 37 26.04 -1.06 9.05
N MET A 38 25.74 -2.15 9.75
CA MET A 38 25.53 -2.14 11.20
C MET A 38 26.71 -1.56 11.97
N GLU A 39 27.93 -1.74 11.49
CA GLU A 39 29.16 -1.25 12.12
C GLU A 39 29.65 0.11 11.55
N GLN A 40 29.10 0.56 10.42
CA GLN A 40 29.61 1.75 9.71
C GLN A 40 28.99 3.08 10.17
N THR A 41 29.80 4.12 10.21
CA THR A 41 29.38 5.51 10.40
C THR A 41 28.73 6.09 9.14
N ILE A 42 28.09 7.26 9.29
CA ILE A 42 27.49 7.97 8.17
C ILE A 42 28.52 8.37 7.10
N SER A 43 29.75 8.68 7.52
CA SER A 43 30.85 9.06 6.65
C SER A 43 31.34 7.88 5.82
N GLU A 44 31.47 6.71 6.43
CA GLU A 44 31.88 5.48 5.74
C GLU A 44 30.83 5.05 4.69
N ILE A 45 29.54 5.10 5.04
CA ILE A 45 28.46 4.80 4.09
C ILE A 45 28.46 5.81 2.94
N ALA A 46 28.64 7.10 3.23
CA ALA A 46 28.72 8.15 2.22
C ALA A 46 29.87 7.88 1.23
N GLN A 47 31.05 7.52 1.74
CA GLN A 47 32.20 7.15 0.92
C GLN A 47 31.92 5.92 0.05
N LYS A 48 31.38 4.84 0.63
CA LYS A 48 31.09 3.59 -0.11
C LYS A 48 30.01 3.75 -1.18
N THR A 49 29.07 4.66 -0.98
CA THR A 49 27.94 4.90 -1.90
C THR A 49 28.17 6.06 -2.87
N GLN A 50 29.36 6.67 -2.84
CA GLN A 50 29.70 7.88 -3.62
C GLN A 50 28.62 8.97 -3.44
N SER A 51 28.31 9.26 -2.18
CA SER A 51 27.31 10.24 -1.74
C SER A 51 27.91 11.14 -0.67
N SER A 52 27.22 12.23 -0.31
CA SER A 52 27.62 13.06 0.82
C SER A 52 26.98 12.55 2.12
N GLU A 53 27.58 12.86 3.27
CA GLU A 53 26.98 12.57 4.59
C GLU A 53 25.58 13.19 4.73
N ILE A 54 25.39 14.39 4.17
CA ILE A 54 24.09 15.06 4.10
C ILE A 54 23.09 14.23 3.29
N THR A 55 23.52 13.62 2.18
CA THR A 55 22.67 12.74 1.37
C THR A 55 22.25 11.50 2.16
N VAL A 56 23.16 10.86 2.89
CA VAL A 56 22.84 9.68 3.74
C VAL A 56 21.90 10.07 4.88
N SER A 57 22.11 11.22 5.51
CA SER A 57 21.22 11.73 6.57
C SER A 57 19.81 12.01 6.03
N ARG A 58 19.71 12.68 4.87
CA ARG A 58 18.43 12.94 4.20
C ARG A 58 17.74 11.65 3.78
N PHE A 59 18.50 10.66 3.32
CA PHE A 59 17.97 9.33 2.98
C PHE A 59 17.32 8.65 4.20
N CYS A 60 17.98 8.65 5.37
CA CYS A 60 17.42 8.12 6.61
C CYS A 60 16.10 8.84 6.97
N LYS A 61 16.09 10.17 6.90
CA LYS A 61 14.88 10.98 7.15
C LYS A 61 13.77 10.71 6.17
N LYS A 62 14.10 10.46 4.90
CA LYS A 62 13.12 10.12 3.86
C LYS A 62 12.47 8.75 4.09
N LEU A 63 13.15 7.83 4.77
CA LEU A 63 12.60 6.56 5.23
C LEU A 63 11.75 6.70 6.51
N GLY A 64 11.65 7.90 7.09
CA GLY A 64 10.90 8.15 8.33
C GLY A 64 11.74 8.10 9.61
N PHE A 65 13.06 7.90 9.50
CA PHE A 65 13.96 7.80 10.66
C PHE A 65 14.65 9.13 10.98
N SER A 66 14.83 9.43 12.26
CA SER A 66 15.56 10.61 12.73
C SER A 66 17.02 10.65 12.25
N GLY A 67 17.63 9.49 12.00
CA GLY A 67 18.99 9.37 11.46
C GLY A 67 19.44 7.91 11.24
N LEU A 68 20.73 7.73 10.98
CA LEU A 68 21.32 6.42 10.67
C LEU A 68 21.18 5.41 11.82
N GLN A 69 21.28 5.86 13.08
CA GLN A 69 21.20 4.97 14.23
C GLN A 69 19.81 4.31 14.35
N GLU A 70 18.75 5.07 14.14
CA GLU A 70 17.37 4.55 14.19
C GLU A 70 17.07 3.64 12.99
N LEU A 71 17.61 3.98 11.81
CA LEU A 71 17.57 3.09 10.64
C LEU A 71 18.25 1.75 10.96
N LYS A 72 19.45 1.75 11.55
CA LYS A 72 20.16 0.53 11.95
C LYS A 72 19.38 -0.31 12.95
N LEU A 73 18.74 0.30 13.94
CA LEU A 73 17.90 -0.42 14.90
C LEU A 73 16.75 -1.16 14.21
N ASN A 74 16.08 -0.51 13.26
CA ASN A 74 15.02 -1.14 12.46
C ASN A 74 15.57 -2.26 11.56
N LEU A 75 16.71 -2.03 10.90
CA LEU A 75 17.37 -3.06 10.09
C LEU A 75 17.83 -4.26 10.92
N THR A 76 18.20 -4.08 12.20
CA THR A 76 18.61 -5.17 13.10
C THR A 76 17.43 -6.08 13.43
N ALA A 77 16.28 -5.49 13.75
CA ALA A 77 15.05 -6.24 13.99
C ALA A 77 14.66 -7.06 12.75
N GLU A 78 14.86 -6.50 11.56
CA GLU A 78 14.67 -7.21 10.30
C GLU A 78 15.73 -8.31 10.07
N LEU A 79 17.01 -8.08 10.40
CA LEU A 79 18.11 -9.04 10.26
C LEU A 79 17.91 -10.31 11.10
N SER A 80 17.43 -10.18 12.34
CA SER A 80 17.12 -11.34 13.21
C SER A 80 16.01 -12.25 12.65
N VAL A 81 15.23 -11.75 11.69
CA VAL A 81 14.17 -12.48 10.99
C VAL A 81 14.62 -12.84 9.56
N ALA A 82 15.52 -12.05 8.96
CA ALA A 82 15.98 -12.18 7.58
C ALA A 82 16.81 -13.45 7.31
N ASP A 83 17.51 -14.01 8.30
CA ASP A 83 18.18 -15.31 8.16
C ASP A 83 17.19 -16.45 7.85
N THR A 84 15.88 -16.21 8.01
CA THR A 84 14.79 -17.14 7.64
C THR A 84 13.87 -16.65 6.52
N LYS A 85 13.93 -15.36 6.13
CA LYS A 85 13.08 -14.78 5.08
C LYS A 85 13.84 -14.72 3.76
N GLU A 86 13.85 -15.82 3.02
CA GLU A 86 14.27 -15.80 1.63
C GLU A 86 13.19 -15.15 0.77
N TYR A 87 13.56 -14.23 -0.12
CA TYR A 87 12.65 -13.79 -1.16
C TYR A 87 12.43 -14.97 -2.12
N HIS A 88 11.19 -15.48 -2.14
CA HIS A 88 10.86 -16.72 -2.82
C HIS A 88 10.53 -16.48 -4.30
N ASP A 89 11.53 -16.14 -5.13
CA ASP A 89 11.30 -15.95 -6.56
C ASP A 89 10.92 -17.26 -7.26
N ILE A 90 10.09 -17.16 -8.29
CA ILE A 90 9.65 -18.32 -9.08
C ILE A 90 10.63 -18.51 -10.25
N HIS A 91 11.04 -19.76 -10.47
CA HIS A 91 11.97 -20.14 -11.53
C HIS A 91 11.31 -21.10 -12.52
N GLN A 92 11.81 -21.11 -13.76
CA GLN A 92 11.26 -21.94 -14.83
C GLN A 92 11.25 -23.44 -14.52
N ALA A 93 12.20 -23.90 -13.72
CA ALA A 93 12.35 -25.31 -13.34
C ALA A 93 11.51 -25.69 -12.09
N ASP A 94 10.82 -24.74 -11.45
CA ASP A 94 10.02 -25.02 -10.27
C ASP A 94 8.85 -25.95 -10.60
N THR A 95 8.66 -26.97 -9.76
CA THR A 95 7.47 -27.83 -9.84
C THR A 95 6.22 -27.06 -9.40
N CYS A 96 5.02 -27.54 -9.77
CA CYS A 96 3.75 -26.95 -9.32
C CYS A 96 3.68 -26.82 -7.78
N GLN A 97 4.15 -27.84 -7.05
CA GLN A 97 4.23 -27.81 -5.59
C GLN A 97 5.13 -26.67 -5.08
N THR A 98 6.31 -26.50 -5.71
CA THR A 98 7.26 -25.43 -5.35
C THR A 98 6.67 -24.05 -5.66
N VAL A 99 6.04 -23.88 -6.82
CA VAL A 99 5.35 -22.64 -7.18
C VAL A 99 4.25 -22.31 -6.18
N GLY A 100 3.43 -23.30 -5.80
CA GLY A 100 2.38 -23.13 -4.80
C GLY A 100 2.93 -22.66 -3.45
N MET A 101 3.97 -23.32 -2.94
CA MET A 101 4.66 -22.96 -1.71
C MET A 101 5.17 -21.50 -1.76
N LYS A 102 5.95 -21.16 -2.79
CA LYS A 102 6.52 -19.81 -2.97
C LYS A 102 5.45 -18.72 -3.07
N ILE A 103 4.34 -18.97 -3.78
CA ILE A 103 3.24 -17.99 -3.88
C ILE A 103 2.62 -17.74 -2.50
N PHE A 104 2.30 -18.78 -1.75
CA PHE A 104 1.69 -18.65 -0.43
C PHE A 104 2.64 -17.97 0.57
N GLU A 105 3.92 -18.33 0.56
CA GLU A 105 4.94 -17.70 1.41
C GLU A 105 5.08 -16.21 1.10
N ASN A 106 5.26 -15.82 -0.17
CA ASN A 106 5.36 -14.41 -0.54
C ASN A 106 4.11 -13.59 -0.15
N ILE A 107 2.90 -14.16 -0.27
CA ILE A 107 1.66 -13.50 0.16
C ILE A 107 1.65 -13.35 1.68
N ALA A 108 1.96 -14.41 2.42
CA ALA A 108 1.96 -14.41 3.88
C ALA A 108 2.99 -13.41 4.44
N GLU A 109 4.20 -13.41 3.89
CA GLU A 109 5.23 -12.44 4.24
C GLU A 109 4.82 -11.02 3.89
N GLY A 110 4.25 -10.78 2.72
CA GLY A 110 3.78 -9.45 2.34
C GLY A 110 2.67 -8.92 3.25
N LEU A 111 1.77 -9.80 3.71
CA LEU A 111 0.77 -9.45 4.72
C LEU A 111 1.40 -9.14 6.07
N GLN A 112 2.40 -9.92 6.51
CA GLN A 112 3.11 -9.70 7.78
C GLN A 112 3.96 -8.42 7.75
N ASP A 113 4.65 -8.17 6.64
CA ASP A 113 5.42 -6.96 6.40
C ASP A 113 4.48 -5.74 6.42
N THR A 114 3.29 -5.86 5.80
CA THR A 114 2.28 -4.81 5.83
C THR A 114 1.78 -4.57 7.24
N LEU A 115 1.43 -5.62 7.98
CA LEU A 115 0.97 -5.51 9.36
C LEU A 115 2.00 -4.77 10.24
N SER A 116 3.28 -5.05 10.04
CA SER A 116 4.36 -4.47 10.86
C SER A 116 4.61 -2.99 10.57
N LEU A 117 4.31 -2.52 9.36
CA LEU A 117 4.62 -1.15 8.89
C LEU A 117 3.38 -0.29 8.62
N LEU A 118 2.18 -0.80 8.89
CA LEU A 118 0.94 -0.08 8.61
C LEU A 118 0.81 1.14 9.54
N ASP A 119 0.45 2.29 8.97
CA ASP A 119 0.08 3.48 9.74
C ASP A 119 -1.33 3.30 10.34
N TYR A 120 -1.41 2.80 11.57
CA TYR A 120 -2.67 2.55 12.27
C TYR A 120 -3.44 3.83 12.61
N ASP A 121 -2.74 4.92 12.94
CA ASP A 121 -3.38 6.23 13.13
C ASP A 121 -3.96 6.73 11.80
N GLY A 122 -3.27 6.49 10.69
CA GLY A 122 -3.74 6.75 9.34
C GLY A 122 -5.00 5.94 9.00
N ILE A 123 -5.06 4.67 9.40
CA ILE A 123 -6.25 3.82 9.25
C ILE A 123 -7.44 4.40 10.00
N ASP A 124 -7.27 4.78 11.27
CA ASP A 124 -8.37 5.34 12.07
C ASP A 124 -8.86 6.68 11.49
N LYS A 125 -7.94 7.57 11.11
CA LYS A 125 -8.30 8.83 10.43
C LYS A 125 -9.01 8.58 9.10
N ALA A 126 -8.60 7.57 8.33
CA ALA A 126 -9.25 7.21 7.08
C ALA A 126 -10.67 6.70 7.32
N ALA A 127 -10.86 5.82 8.30
CA ALA A 127 -12.18 5.31 8.68
C ALA A 127 -13.13 6.44 9.13
N GLU A 128 -12.64 7.40 9.90
CA GLU A 128 -13.41 8.59 10.31
C GLU A 128 -13.86 9.43 9.11
N VAL A 129 -12.93 9.75 8.20
CA VAL A 129 -13.22 10.48 6.96
C VAL A 129 -14.28 9.76 6.15
N LEU A 130 -14.13 8.45 5.94
CA LEU A 130 -15.02 7.66 5.10
C LEU A 130 -16.41 7.53 5.70
N ARG A 131 -16.52 7.43 7.02
CA ARG A 131 -17.81 7.38 7.72
C ARG A 131 -18.55 8.72 7.65
N ALA A 132 -17.84 9.84 7.69
CA ALA A 132 -18.42 11.18 7.63
C ALA A 132 -18.73 11.65 6.20
N ALA A 133 -18.18 10.98 5.18
CA ALA A 133 -18.33 11.39 3.79
C ALA A 133 -19.78 11.21 3.30
N ARG A 134 -20.29 12.22 2.59
CA ARG A 134 -21.59 12.18 1.91
C ARG A 134 -21.63 11.13 0.81
N ARG A 135 -20.53 11.00 0.05
CA ARG A 135 -20.27 9.88 -0.87
C ARG A 135 -18.78 9.58 -0.98
N ILE A 136 -18.47 8.36 -1.38
CA ILE A 136 -17.12 7.82 -1.55
C ILE A 136 -16.95 7.38 -3.00
N ALA A 137 -15.99 8.00 -3.70
CA ALA A 137 -15.58 7.55 -5.03
C ALA A 137 -14.31 6.71 -4.92
N VAL A 138 -14.29 5.52 -5.54
CA VAL A 138 -13.15 4.59 -5.50
C VAL A 138 -12.54 4.49 -6.88
N TYR A 139 -11.27 4.87 -7.03
CA TYR A 139 -10.59 4.98 -8.31
C TYR A 139 -9.43 4.00 -8.42
N GLY A 140 -9.33 3.29 -9.53
CA GLY A 140 -8.24 2.38 -9.83
C GLY A 140 -8.43 1.69 -11.17
N PHE A 141 -7.33 1.23 -11.76
CA PHE A 141 -7.31 0.58 -13.09
C PHE A 141 -6.81 -0.86 -13.00
N GLY A 142 -7.16 -1.68 -13.99
CA GLY A 142 -6.68 -3.07 -14.11
C GLY A 142 -6.89 -3.86 -12.81
N ASN A 143 -5.83 -4.48 -12.28
CA ASN A 143 -5.89 -5.25 -11.04
C ASN A 143 -6.29 -4.42 -9.80
N SER A 144 -6.00 -3.11 -9.80
CA SER A 144 -6.45 -2.22 -8.72
C SER A 144 -7.96 -1.97 -8.78
N ALA A 145 -8.59 -2.07 -9.97
CA ALA A 145 -10.04 -1.97 -10.11
C ALA A 145 -10.77 -3.13 -9.42
N THR A 146 -10.17 -4.33 -9.35
CA THR A 146 -10.71 -5.45 -8.56
C THR A 146 -10.80 -5.11 -7.08
N VAL A 147 -9.77 -4.46 -6.53
CA VAL A 147 -9.78 -3.97 -5.13
C VAL A 147 -10.83 -2.88 -4.97
N CYS A 148 -10.96 -1.97 -5.94
CA CYS A 148 -11.99 -0.93 -5.91
C CYS A 148 -13.40 -1.53 -5.82
N LYS A 149 -13.66 -2.58 -6.60
CA LYS A 149 -14.96 -3.26 -6.64
C LYS A 149 -15.26 -4.06 -5.37
N ASP A 150 -14.24 -4.67 -4.76
CA ASP A 150 -14.38 -5.32 -3.46
C ASP A 150 -14.75 -4.30 -2.37
N ILE A 151 -14.04 -3.15 -2.31
CA ILE A 151 -14.36 -2.05 -1.40
C ILE A 151 -15.79 -1.56 -1.62
N GLU A 152 -16.19 -1.27 -2.86
CA GLU A 152 -17.56 -0.83 -3.17
C GLU A 152 -18.59 -1.86 -2.66
N THR A 153 -18.38 -3.14 -2.96
CA THR A 153 -19.30 -4.22 -2.57
C THR A 153 -19.43 -4.35 -1.06
N ARG A 154 -18.32 -4.20 -0.32
CA ARG A 154 -18.31 -4.30 1.14
C ARG A 154 -18.89 -3.05 1.79
N PHE A 155 -18.45 -1.88 1.39
CA PHE A 155 -18.85 -0.61 1.99
C PHE A 155 -20.33 -0.28 1.73
N LEU A 156 -20.90 -0.76 0.62
CA LEU A 156 -22.34 -0.74 0.39
C LEU A 156 -23.12 -1.43 1.52
N ARG A 157 -22.58 -2.49 2.12
CA ARG A 157 -23.21 -3.21 3.25
C ARG A 157 -23.17 -2.40 4.56
N LEU A 158 -22.27 -1.42 4.65
CA LEU A 158 -22.24 -0.45 5.73
C LEU A 158 -23.28 0.66 5.53
N GLY A 159 -23.99 0.69 4.40
CA GLY A 159 -24.96 1.73 4.05
C GLY A 159 -24.31 3.02 3.51
N LEU A 160 -23.01 2.97 3.17
CA LEU A 160 -22.29 4.11 2.61
C LEU A 160 -22.62 4.29 1.13
N ALA A 161 -22.74 5.54 0.69
CA ALA A 161 -22.87 5.88 -0.72
C ALA A 161 -21.50 5.77 -1.41
N VAL A 162 -21.16 4.56 -1.87
CA VAL A 162 -19.85 4.24 -2.47
C VAL A 162 -20.01 3.85 -3.94
N GLN A 163 -19.10 4.30 -4.79
CA GLN A 163 -19.04 3.88 -6.20
C GLN A 163 -17.61 3.71 -6.68
N ALA A 164 -17.33 2.59 -7.36
CA ALA A 164 -16.05 2.30 -8.00
C ALA A 164 -16.06 2.69 -9.48
N TYR A 165 -14.97 3.33 -9.93
CA TYR A 165 -14.78 3.76 -11.32
C TYR A 165 -13.47 3.21 -11.85
N ALA A 166 -13.55 2.36 -12.88
CA ALA A 166 -12.40 1.76 -13.56
C ALA A 166 -12.08 2.43 -14.92
N ASP A 167 -13.00 3.22 -15.45
CA ASP A 167 -12.83 3.98 -16.68
C ASP A 167 -12.27 5.38 -16.38
N SER A 168 -11.29 5.83 -17.19
CA SER A 168 -10.56 7.08 -16.93
C SER A 168 -11.44 8.32 -17.10
N HIS A 169 -12.32 8.33 -18.12
CA HIS A 169 -13.27 9.41 -18.35
C HIS A 169 -14.32 9.47 -17.23
N MET A 170 -14.79 8.32 -16.76
CA MET A 170 -15.73 8.26 -15.65
C MET A 170 -15.10 8.70 -14.33
N GLN A 171 -13.84 8.33 -14.06
CA GLN A 171 -13.12 8.80 -12.87
C GLN A 171 -12.99 10.33 -12.85
N VAL A 172 -12.53 10.95 -13.95
CA VAL A 172 -12.37 12.41 -13.99
C VAL A 172 -13.71 13.14 -13.95
N THR A 173 -14.75 12.59 -14.59
CA THR A 173 -16.11 13.13 -14.54
C THR A 173 -16.68 13.09 -13.12
N SER A 174 -16.52 11.96 -12.43
CA SER A 174 -16.87 11.82 -11.02
C SER A 174 -16.11 12.86 -10.17
N ALA A 175 -14.79 12.94 -10.36
CA ALA A 175 -13.89 13.78 -9.59
C ALA A 175 -14.21 15.28 -9.71
N ALA A 176 -14.57 15.74 -10.90
CA ALA A 176 -14.92 17.14 -11.19
C ALA A 176 -16.25 17.58 -10.56
N LEU A 177 -17.05 16.65 -10.04
CA LEU A 177 -18.35 16.91 -9.42
C LEU A 177 -18.35 16.63 -7.91
N LEU A 178 -17.18 16.36 -7.31
CA LEU A 178 -17.06 16.16 -5.87
C LEU A 178 -17.17 17.50 -5.12
N SER A 179 -17.27 17.41 -3.80
CA SER A 179 -17.26 18.56 -2.90
C SER A 179 -16.39 18.27 -1.67
N PRO A 180 -16.19 19.25 -0.77
CA PRO A 180 -15.50 19.03 0.51
C PRO A 180 -16.17 18.01 1.44
N GLU A 181 -17.42 17.64 1.20
CA GLU A 181 -18.15 16.61 1.95
C GLU A 181 -17.91 15.20 1.41
N ASP A 182 -17.20 15.06 0.29
CA ASP A 182 -16.95 13.78 -0.37
C ASP A 182 -15.53 13.27 -0.11
N ALA A 183 -15.34 11.95 -0.25
CA ALA A 183 -14.05 11.29 -0.12
C ALA A 183 -13.70 10.48 -1.38
N VAL A 184 -12.40 10.35 -1.65
CA VAL A 184 -11.86 9.49 -2.70
C VAL A 184 -10.93 8.46 -2.08
N ILE A 185 -11.12 7.19 -2.43
CA ILE A 185 -10.13 6.13 -2.22
C ILE A 185 -9.47 5.85 -3.57
N ALA A 186 -8.20 6.24 -3.72
CA ALA A 186 -7.43 6.01 -4.93
C ALA A 186 -6.46 4.84 -4.72
N ILE A 187 -6.57 3.80 -5.55
CA ILE A 187 -5.82 2.56 -5.42
C ILE A 187 -4.89 2.41 -6.62
N SER A 188 -3.59 2.31 -6.34
CA SER A 188 -2.59 2.02 -7.36
C SER A 188 -1.32 1.44 -6.74
N HIS A 189 -0.92 0.26 -7.20
CA HIS A 189 0.33 -0.38 -6.77
C HIS A 189 1.54 0.54 -6.91
N SER A 190 1.81 1.05 -8.11
CA SER A 190 2.93 1.97 -8.38
C SER A 190 2.69 3.39 -7.89
N GLY A 191 1.42 3.80 -7.75
CA GLY A 191 1.05 5.17 -7.41
C GLY A 191 1.43 6.20 -8.49
N ALA A 192 1.68 5.75 -9.73
CA ALA A 192 2.27 6.57 -10.79
C ALA A 192 1.42 6.64 -12.09
N SER A 193 0.23 6.02 -12.14
CA SER A 193 -0.65 6.09 -13.31
C SER A 193 -1.07 7.53 -13.60
N GLN A 194 -0.72 8.06 -14.78
CA GLN A 194 -1.00 9.44 -15.15
C GLN A 194 -2.49 9.76 -15.15
N GLU A 195 -3.32 8.86 -15.69
CA GLU A 195 -4.77 9.00 -15.74
C GLU A 195 -5.37 9.03 -14.34
N LEU A 196 -4.91 8.15 -13.43
CA LEU A 196 -5.37 8.16 -12.04
C LEU A 196 -4.99 9.47 -11.35
N LEU A 197 -3.74 9.90 -11.52
CA LEU A 197 -3.24 11.13 -10.92
C LEU A 197 -4.01 12.36 -11.44
N GLN A 198 -4.46 12.35 -12.70
CA GLN A 198 -5.31 13.41 -13.25
C GLN A 198 -6.66 13.47 -12.51
N SER A 199 -7.35 12.33 -12.35
CA SER A 199 -8.62 12.24 -11.62
C SER A 199 -8.46 12.65 -10.14
N VAL A 200 -7.38 12.20 -9.48
CA VAL A 200 -7.09 12.58 -8.08
C VAL A 200 -6.81 14.08 -7.94
N ARG A 201 -6.09 14.70 -8.88
CA ARG A 201 -5.88 16.16 -8.89
C ARG A 201 -7.20 16.91 -9.10
N ALA A 202 -8.08 16.43 -9.96
CA ALA A 202 -9.41 17.01 -10.15
C ALA A 202 -10.21 16.96 -8.83
N ALA A 203 -10.30 15.79 -8.20
CA ALA A 203 -11.01 15.61 -6.93
C ALA A 203 -10.46 16.51 -5.82
N ARG A 204 -9.13 16.63 -5.73
CA ARG A 204 -8.47 17.50 -4.75
C ARG A 204 -8.76 18.99 -4.98
N ARG A 205 -8.89 19.44 -6.24
CA ARG A 205 -9.26 20.83 -6.55
C ARG A 205 -10.67 21.16 -6.06
N GLU A 206 -11.59 20.20 -6.12
CA GLU A 206 -12.96 20.34 -5.59
C GLU A 206 -13.04 20.17 -4.06
N GLY A 207 -11.90 19.97 -3.38
CA GLY A 207 -11.81 19.89 -1.93
C GLY A 207 -12.09 18.51 -1.33
N ALA A 208 -12.31 17.48 -2.15
CA ALA A 208 -12.57 16.12 -1.66
C ALA A 208 -11.39 15.55 -0.87
N ARG A 209 -11.67 14.77 0.18
CA ARG A 209 -10.64 14.13 0.99
C ARG A 209 -10.09 12.90 0.29
N ILE A 210 -8.81 12.95 -0.08
CA ILE A 210 -8.11 11.87 -0.79
C ILE A 210 -7.41 10.92 0.18
N ILE A 211 -7.74 9.62 0.09
CA ILE A 211 -7.07 8.50 0.75
C ILE A 211 -6.42 7.64 -0.34
N ALA A 212 -5.11 7.36 -0.21
CA ALA A 212 -4.40 6.48 -1.14
C ALA A 212 -4.17 5.10 -0.53
N ILE A 213 -4.36 4.06 -1.33
CA ILE A 213 -3.88 2.70 -1.06
C ILE A 213 -2.85 2.35 -2.14
N THR A 214 -1.59 2.14 -1.75
CA THR A 214 -0.48 1.94 -2.69
C THR A 214 0.58 1.03 -2.08
N SER A 215 1.49 0.50 -2.90
CA SER A 215 2.68 -0.20 -2.39
C SER A 215 3.92 0.68 -2.34
N HIS A 216 3.81 1.95 -2.76
CA HIS A 216 4.90 2.89 -2.81
C HIS A 216 4.56 4.18 -2.05
N GLY A 217 4.98 4.26 -0.78
CA GLY A 217 4.64 5.35 0.14
C GLY A 217 5.23 6.71 -0.24
N GLN A 218 6.14 6.76 -1.22
CA GLN A 218 6.74 7.99 -1.75
C GLN A 218 6.34 8.30 -3.20
N SER A 219 5.33 7.60 -3.71
CA SER A 219 4.80 7.75 -5.07
C SER A 219 4.12 9.12 -5.29
N PRO A 220 3.92 9.54 -6.55
CA PRO A 220 3.12 10.72 -6.87
C PRO A 220 1.72 10.69 -6.24
N LEU A 221 1.09 9.52 -6.19
CA LEU A 221 -0.22 9.36 -5.56
C LEU A 221 -0.17 9.62 -4.05
N ALA A 222 0.84 9.07 -3.36
CA ALA A 222 1.02 9.28 -1.92
C ALA A 222 1.21 10.77 -1.57
N ARG A 223 1.90 11.54 -2.43
CA ARG A 223 2.07 12.99 -2.23
C ARG A 223 0.79 13.80 -2.48
N LEU A 224 -0.08 13.30 -3.35
CA LEU A 224 -1.37 13.92 -3.66
C LEU A 224 -2.46 13.56 -2.65
N SER A 225 -2.29 12.49 -1.87
CA SER A 225 -3.26 12.09 -0.86
C SER A 225 -3.10 12.88 0.44
N HIS A 226 -4.17 12.89 1.23
CA HIS A 226 -4.11 13.43 2.59
C HIS A 226 -3.79 12.33 3.61
N ILE A 227 -4.13 11.09 3.28
CA ILE A 227 -3.80 9.88 4.04
C ILE A 227 -3.25 8.87 3.03
N CYS A 228 -2.13 8.23 3.35
CA CYS A 228 -1.52 7.20 2.50
C CYS A 228 -1.37 5.91 3.30
N LEU A 229 -2.07 4.86 2.87
CA LEU A 229 -2.02 3.53 3.46
C LEU A 229 -1.15 2.66 2.55
N CYS A 230 0.02 2.26 3.06
CA CYS A 230 1.01 1.57 2.24
C CYS A 230 1.00 0.05 2.51
N GLY A 231 0.76 -0.74 1.46
CA GLY A 231 0.85 -2.19 1.49
C GLY A 231 2.21 -2.70 1.04
N MET A 232 2.79 -3.66 1.75
CA MET A 232 4.13 -4.19 1.51
C MET A 232 4.09 -5.45 0.64
N GLY A 233 3.60 -5.35 -0.59
CA GLY A 233 3.62 -6.48 -1.55
C GLY A 233 5.02 -6.81 -2.07
N ARG A 234 5.33 -8.10 -2.16
CA ARG A 234 6.49 -8.64 -2.90
C ARG A 234 6.00 -9.07 -4.29
N GLU A 235 6.66 -8.62 -5.34
CA GLU A 235 6.39 -9.08 -6.71
C GLU A 235 7.36 -10.23 -7.03
N VAL A 236 6.96 -11.22 -7.83
CA VAL A 236 7.82 -12.34 -8.27
C VAL A 236 7.94 -12.37 -9.79
N LYS A 237 9.03 -12.92 -10.33
CA LYS A 237 9.40 -12.82 -11.75
C LYS A 237 8.35 -13.30 -12.75
N TYR A 238 7.60 -14.35 -12.42
CA TYR A 238 6.51 -14.89 -13.26
C TYR A 238 5.11 -14.44 -12.83
N SER A 239 5.00 -13.54 -11.85
CA SER A 239 3.74 -12.87 -11.54
C SER A 239 3.74 -11.51 -12.23
N SER A 240 2.66 -11.20 -12.95
CA SER A 240 2.44 -9.82 -13.38
C SER A 240 2.27 -8.96 -12.13
N GLU A 241 2.86 -7.75 -12.14
CA GLU A 241 2.79 -6.73 -11.08
C GLU A 241 1.36 -6.61 -10.51
N ALA A 242 1.00 -7.39 -9.48
CA ALA A 242 -0.36 -7.41 -8.90
C ALA A 242 -0.72 -8.60 -8.01
N GLY A 243 0.00 -9.73 -8.03
CA GLY A 243 -0.47 -10.96 -7.37
C GLY A 243 -0.72 -10.76 -5.87
N ALA A 244 0.37 -10.53 -5.14
CA ALA A 244 0.32 -10.31 -3.69
C ALA A 244 -0.18 -8.90 -3.33
N SER A 245 0.21 -7.88 -4.09
CA SER A 245 -0.16 -6.48 -3.83
C SER A 245 -1.68 -6.25 -3.88
N ARG A 246 -2.41 -6.93 -4.78
CA ARG A 246 -3.88 -6.91 -4.80
C ARG A 246 -4.48 -7.45 -3.49
N LEU A 247 -4.02 -8.61 -3.02
CA LEU A 247 -4.52 -9.23 -1.79
C LEU A 247 -4.22 -8.38 -0.56
N ILE A 248 -3.05 -7.77 -0.52
CA ILE A 248 -2.63 -6.87 0.56
C ILE A 248 -3.49 -5.60 0.57
N HIS A 249 -3.76 -5.00 -0.59
CA HIS A 249 -4.65 -3.84 -0.66
C HIS A 249 -6.10 -4.18 -0.28
N MET A 250 -6.58 -5.40 -0.60
CA MET A 250 -7.86 -5.90 -0.09
C MET A 250 -7.84 -6.06 1.43
N ALA A 251 -6.75 -6.56 2.01
CA ALA A 251 -6.60 -6.67 3.47
C ALA A 251 -6.65 -5.28 4.14
N ILE A 252 -6.03 -4.25 3.57
CA ILE A 252 -6.16 -2.86 4.03
C ILE A 252 -7.62 -2.40 3.94
N GLY A 253 -8.31 -2.72 2.84
CA GLY A 253 -9.75 -2.48 2.69
C GLY A 253 -10.60 -3.16 3.77
N ASP A 254 -10.23 -4.38 4.18
CA ASP A 254 -10.90 -5.15 5.24
C ASP A 254 -10.70 -4.54 6.63
N ILE A 255 -9.51 -4.01 6.90
CA ILE A 255 -9.24 -3.25 8.11
C ILE A 255 -10.14 -2.01 8.13
N LEU A 256 -10.17 -1.21 7.05
CA LEU A 256 -11.02 -0.01 6.96
C LEU A 256 -12.50 -0.36 7.15
N TYR A 257 -13.00 -1.36 6.44
CA TYR A 257 -14.38 -1.85 6.58
C TYR A 257 -14.71 -2.20 8.03
N THR A 258 -13.81 -2.94 8.68
CA THR A 258 -14.02 -3.40 10.06
C THR A 258 -13.99 -2.24 11.04
N ARG A 259 -13.07 -1.28 10.88
CA ARG A 259 -13.00 -0.08 11.72
C ARG A 259 -14.24 0.79 11.58
N ILE A 260 -14.74 0.98 10.35
CA ILE A 260 -15.99 1.72 10.13
C ILE A 260 -17.18 0.98 10.76
N ALA A 261 -17.27 -0.35 10.60
CA ALA A 261 -18.34 -1.15 11.19
C ALA A 261 -18.35 -1.09 12.73
N MET A 262 -17.17 -1.13 13.36
CA MET A 262 -17.01 -1.04 14.81
C MET A 262 -17.41 0.33 15.37
N ALA A 263 -17.27 1.40 14.58
CA ALA A 263 -17.65 2.74 15.01
C ALA A 263 -19.17 2.92 15.20
N ASP A 264 -19.99 2.07 14.59
CA ASP A 264 -21.44 2.01 14.82
C ASP A 264 -21.99 0.57 14.65
N THR A 265 -21.73 -0.26 15.67
CA THR A 265 -22.15 -1.67 15.70
C THR A 265 -23.66 -1.84 15.57
N ASN A 266 -24.45 -0.88 16.07
CA ASN A 266 -25.91 -0.94 16.00
C ASN A 266 -26.39 -0.75 14.56
N GLN A 267 -25.92 0.30 13.88
CA GLN A 267 -26.23 0.55 12.48
C GLN A 267 -25.74 -0.61 11.60
N PHE A 268 -24.53 -1.12 11.86
CA PHE A 268 -23.98 -2.28 11.17
C PHE A 268 -24.92 -3.50 11.27
N ASN A 269 -25.32 -3.89 12.49
CA ASN A 269 -26.21 -5.04 12.70
C ASN A 269 -27.57 -4.84 12.02
N GLN A 270 -28.13 -3.63 12.07
CA GLN A 270 -29.39 -3.31 11.38
C GLN A 270 -29.26 -3.44 9.86
N ASN A 271 -28.20 -2.90 9.26
CA ASN A 271 -27.93 -3.02 7.82
C ASN A 271 -27.79 -4.49 7.41
N MET A 272 -27.02 -5.27 8.17
CA MET A 272 -26.84 -6.70 7.92
C MET A 272 -28.15 -7.48 8.00
N LYS A 273 -29.01 -7.18 8.97
CA LYS A 273 -30.34 -7.80 9.09
C LYS A 273 -31.23 -7.47 7.90
N LYS A 274 -31.34 -6.19 7.51
CA LYS A 274 -32.12 -5.74 6.35
C LYS A 274 -31.65 -6.42 5.07
N MET A 275 -30.34 -6.35 4.79
CA MET A 275 -29.74 -6.92 3.59
C MET A 275 -29.92 -8.44 3.51
N ARG A 276 -29.60 -9.18 4.58
CA ARG A 276 -29.75 -10.64 4.61
C ARG A 276 -31.20 -11.05 4.43
N GLY A 277 -32.15 -10.31 5.01
CA GLY A 277 -33.58 -10.52 4.83
C GLY A 277 -34.00 -10.48 3.35
N GLU A 278 -33.52 -9.48 2.59
CA GLU A 278 -33.82 -9.38 1.15
C GLU A 278 -33.08 -10.42 0.31
N ILE A 279 -31.83 -10.77 0.65
CA ILE A 279 -31.06 -11.80 -0.08
C ILE A 279 -31.69 -13.18 0.09
N LEU A 280 -32.18 -13.52 1.28
CA LEU A 280 -32.81 -14.82 1.55
C LEU A 280 -34.06 -15.04 0.68
N LYS A 281 -34.84 -13.98 0.39
CA LYS A 281 -35.99 -14.04 -0.51
C LYS A 281 -35.63 -14.40 -1.97
N LYS A 282 -34.36 -14.27 -2.35
CA LYS A 282 -33.88 -14.60 -3.71
C LYS A 282 -33.41 -16.05 -3.85
N ARG A 283 -33.37 -16.83 -2.78
CA ARG A 283 -33.04 -18.26 -2.85
C ARG A 283 -34.28 -19.02 -3.30
N ILE A 284 -34.12 -19.82 -4.34
CA ILE A 284 -35.11 -20.85 -4.67
C ILE A 284 -35.03 -21.91 -3.55
N PRO A 285 -36.16 -22.37 -3.00
CA PRO A 285 -36.20 -23.38 -1.94
C PRO A 285 -35.46 -24.66 -2.28
#